data_AF-A0A392P5Q8-F1
#
_entry.id   AF-A0A392P5Q8-F1
#
_cell.length_a   1.000
_cell.length_b   1.000
_cell.length_c   1.000
_cell.angle_alpha   90.00
_cell.angle_beta   90.00
_cell.angle_gamma   90.00
#
_symmetry.space_group_name_H-M   'P 1'
#
loop_
_entity.id
_entity.type
_entity.pdbx_description
1 polymer ?
#
loop_
_entity_poly.entity_id
_entity_poly.type
_entity_poly.pdbx_seq_one_letter_code
_entity_poly.pdbx_strand_id
1 'polypeptide(L)'
;LTPMVPTREVYFVRYCKQLSGEKWAIVDVSIDKVEDNIDASLVKCRKRPSGCIIEDKSNGHCKVIWVEHLECQKSAVHSLYRTIVNSGLAFGARHWIATLQLQCERLVFFMATNVPMKDSTGE
;
A
#
# COMPACT_ATOMS: atom_id res chain seq x y z
N LEU A 1 25.40 3.74 -4.85
CA LEU A 1 24.79 2.44 -4.56
C LEU A 1 23.87 2.08 -5.72
N THR A 2 24.15 0.99 -6.44
CA THR A 2 23.24 0.50 -7.48
C THR A 2 22.12 -0.31 -6.82
N PRO A 3 20.83 -0.02 -7.06
CA PRO A 3 19.74 -0.77 -6.44
C PRO A 3 19.78 -2.23 -6.92
N MET A 4 20.00 -3.16 -5.99
CA MET A 4 20.06 -4.61 -6.27
C MET A 4 18.67 -5.24 -6.51
N VAL A 5 17.62 -4.49 -6.20
CA VAL A 5 16.22 -4.78 -6.50
C VAL A 5 15.65 -3.55 -7.21
N PRO A 6 15.24 -3.65 -8.48
CA PRO A 6 14.70 -2.50 -9.21
C PRO A 6 13.33 -2.08 -8.66
N THR A 7 13.04 -0.79 -8.76
CA THR A 7 11.71 -0.24 -8.49
C THR A 7 10.69 -0.78 -9.48
N ARG A 8 9.45 -0.96 -9.01
CA ARG A 8 8.31 -1.41 -9.81
C ARG A 8 7.36 -0.25 -9.99
N GLU A 9 7.29 0.29 -11.20
CA GLU A 9 6.36 1.36 -11.56
C GLU A 9 5.06 0.76 -12.09
N VAL A 10 3.93 1.26 -11.61
CA VAL A 10 2.61 0.70 -11.89
C VAL A 10 1.58 1.81 -11.98
N TYR A 11 0.83 1.86 -13.07
CA TYR A 11 -0.31 2.75 -13.23
C TYR A 11 -1.60 1.95 -13.01
N PHE A 12 -2.47 2.44 -12.14
CA PHE A 12 -3.74 1.78 -11.82
C PHE A 12 -4.80 2.80 -11.43
N VAL A 13 -6.06 2.41 -11.57
CA VAL A 13 -7.19 3.13 -10.99
C VAL A 13 -7.56 2.50 -9.66
N ARG A 14 -7.94 3.36 -8.72
CA ARG A 14 -8.46 2.98 -7.40
C ARG A 14 -9.93 3.34 -7.30
N TYR A 15 -10.74 2.38 -6.92
CA TYR A 15 -12.14 2.58 -6.58
C TYR A 15 -12.37 2.28 -5.11
N CYS A 16 -13.01 3.22 -4.41
CA CYS A 16 -13.35 3.08 -3.00
C CYS A 16 -14.87 3.05 -2.85
N LYS A 17 -15.39 2.07 -2.10
CA LYS A 17 -16.82 1.93 -1.84
C LYS A 17 -17.08 1.50 -0.42
N GLN A 18 -17.98 2.22 0.25
CA GLN A 18 -18.57 1.77 1.50
C GLN A 18 -19.54 0.61 1.21
N LEU A 19 -19.26 -0.55 1.79
CA LEU A 19 -20.10 -1.75 1.66
C LEU A 19 -21.20 -1.77 2.72
N SER A 20 -20.91 -1.26 3.91
CA SER A 20 -21.84 -1.05 5.04
C SER A 20 -21.29 0.05 5.96
N GLY A 21 -22.02 0.44 7.01
CA GLY A 21 -21.61 1.49 7.95
C GLY A 21 -20.16 1.35 8.42
N GLU A 22 -19.75 0.14 8.75
CA GLU A 22 -18.44 -0.19 9.33
C GLU A 22 -17.44 -0.75 8.31
N LYS A 23 -17.80 -0.90 7.02
CA LYS A 23 -16.97 -1.67 6.07
C LYS A 23 -16.74 -0.94 4.76
N TRP A 24 -15.47 -0.85 4.37
CA TRP A 24 -15.01 -0.26 3.11
C TRP A 24 -14.27 -1.29 2.27
N ALA A 25 -14.48 -1.22 0.96
CA ALA A 25 -13.66 -1.91 -0.02
C ALA A 25 -12.90 -0.88 -0.87
N ILE A 26 -11.62 -1.14 -1.04
CA ILE A 26 -10.73 -0.42 -1.94
C ILE A 26 -10.24 -1.44 -2.96
N VAL A 27 -10.43 -1.13 -4.24
CA VAL A 27 -10.05 -2.00 -5.35
C VAL A 27 -9.12 -1.24 -6.28
N ASP A 28 -8.00 -1.87 -6.59
CA ASP A 28 -6.97 -1.35 -7.48
C ASP A 28 -6.77 -2.25 -8.68
N VAL A 29 -6.77 -1.68 -9.88
CA VAL A 29 -6.57 -2.42 -11.13
C VAL A 29 -5.92 -1.55 -12.21
N SER A 30 -4.96 -2.11 -12.95
CA SER A 30 -4.42 -1.46 -14.15
C SER A 30 -5.41 -1.52 -15.31
N ILE A 31 -5.38 -0.50 -16.18
CA ILE A 31 -6.25 -0.41 -17.36
C ILE A 31 -5.48 -0.91 -18.59
N ASP A 32 -5.97 -1.97 -19.22
CA ASP A 32 -5.32 -2.67 -20.34
C ASP A 32 -5.07 -1.83 -21.61
N LYS A 33 -5.65 -0.64 -21.74
CA LYS A 33 -5.64 0.16 -22.99
C LYS A 33 -5.08 1.58 -22.86
N VAL A 34 -4.60 1.95 -21.67
CA VAL A 34 -3.80 3.19 -21.51
C VAL A 34 -2.34 2.93 -21.93
N GLU A 35 -1.95 1.65 -22.00
CA GLU A 35 -0.60 1.17 -22.28
C GLU A 35 -0.16 1.35 -23.75
N ASP A 36 -1.08 1.55 -24.71
CA ASP A 36 -0.72 1.78 -26.12
C ASP A 36 -0.14 3.19 -26.38
N ASN A 37 -0.40 4.15 -25.48
CA ASN A 37 0.12 5.54 -25.55
C ASN A 37 1.23 5.83 -24.53
N ILE A 38 1.57 4.85 -23.70
CA ILE A 38 2.67 4.94 -22.73
C ILE A 38 3.84 4.18 -23.35
N ASP A 39 5.04 4.76 -23.35
CA ASP A 39 6.23 4.10 -23.88
C ASP A 39 6.34 2.67 -23.32
N ALA A 40 6.46 1.67 -24.20
CA ALA A 40 6.49 0.25 -23.83
C ALA A 40 7.64 -0.07 -22.83
N SER A 41 8.63 0.82 -22.74
CA SER A 41 9.71 0.79 -21.75
C SER A 41 9.24 1.05 -20.30
N LEU A 42 8.09 1.70 -20.10
CA LEU A 42 7.47 2.06 -18.81
C LEU A 42 6.55 0.96 -18.26
N VAL A 43 6.02 0.08 -19.10
CA VAL A 43 5.09 -1.00 -18.68
C VAL A 43 5.88 -2.24 -18.26
N LYS A 44 6.61 -2.14 -17.15
CA LYS A 44 7.33 -3.29 -16.56
C LYS A 44 6.47 -4.08 -15.59
N CYS A 45 5.44 -3.47 -15.02
CA CYS A 45 4.56 -4.07 -14.03
C CYS A 45 3.10 -3.61 -14.21
N ARG A 46 2.17 -4.56 -14.12
CA ARG A 46 0.74 -4.37 -14.22
C ARG A 46 0.06 -4.88 -12.95
N LYS A 47 -0.84 -4.08 -12.37
CA LYS A 47 -1.66 -4.48 -11.23
C LYS A 47 -2.88 -5.25 -11.71
N ARG A 48 -2.94 -6.53 -11.33
CA ARG A 48 -4.15 -7.36 -11.41
C ARG A 48 -5.08 -6.95 -10.25
N PRO A 49 -6.37 -7.36 -10.26
CA PRO A 49 -7.31 -6.98 -9.20
C PRO A 49 -6.68 -7.17 -7.81
N SER A 50 -6.48 -6.05 -7.12
CA SER A 50 -5.79 -5.90 -5.84
C SER A 50 -6.59 -4.94 -4.96
N GLY A 51 -6.13 -4.71 -3.73
CA GLY A 51 -6.69 -3.71 -2.83
C GLY A 51 -6.93 -4.27 -1.43
N CYS A 52 -7.86 -3.67 -0.70
CA CYS A 52 -8.13 -4.09 0.67
C CYS A 52 -9.58 -3.91 1.09
N ILE A 53 -9.97 -4.67 2.11
CA ILE A 53 -11.19 -4.47 2.87
C ILE A 53 -10.77 -3.93 4.23
N ILE A 54 -11.41 -2.83 4.64
CA ILE A 54 -11.25 -2.23 5.95
C ILE A 54 -12.58 -2.39 6.68
N GLU A 55 -12.53 -2.99 7.86
CA GLU A 55 -13.68 -3.21 8.72
C GLU A 55 -13.41 -2.56 10.07
N ASP A 56 -14.17 -1.52 10.38
CA ASP A 56 -14.14 -0.86 11.68
C ASP A 56 -14.63 -1.82 12.77
N LYS A 57 -14.00 -1.74 13.94
CA LYS A 57 -14.36 -2.50 15.12
C LYS A 57 -14.72 -1.52 16.22
N SER A 58 -15.73 -1.86 17.02
CA SER A 58 -16.28 -1.00 18.07
C SER A 58 -15.30 -0.64 19.21
N ASN A 59 -14.05 -1.09 19.14
CA ASN A 59 -13.00 -0.88 20.14
C ASN A 59 -11.93 0.14 19.69
N GLY A 60 -12.19 0.91 18.63
CA GLY A 60 -11.23 1.89 18.10
C GLY A 60 -10.09 1.26 17.29
N HIS A 61 -10.21 -0.01 16.91
CA HIS A 61 -9.32 -0.70 15.99
C HIS A 61 -10.05 -1.01 14.68
N CYS A 62 -9.30 -1.33 13.63
CA CYS A 62 -9.87 -1.86 12.40
C CYS A 62 -9.23 -3.20 12.04
N LYS A 63 -9.99 -4.06 11.35
CA LYS A 63 -9.48 -5.24 10.68
C LYS A 63 -9.24 -4.90 9.22
N VAL A 64 -8.01 -5.10 8.75
CA VAL A 64 -7.64 -4.89 7.36
C VAL A 64 -7.30 -6.23 6.70
N ILE A 65 -7.91 -6.50 5.55
CA ILE A 65 -7.58 -7.66 4.71
C ILE A 65 -7.06 -7.12 3.38
N TRP A 66 -5.81 -7.45 3.02
CA TRP A 66 -5.16 -6.94 1.81
C TRP A 66 -4.88 -8.05 0.82
N VAL A 67 -5.17 -7.79 -0.46
CA VAL A 67 -4.80 -8.64 -1.59
C VAL A 67 -3.90 -7.83 -2.51
N GLU A 68 -2.69 -8.32 -2.75
CA GLU A 68 -1.73 -7.68 -3.66
C GLU A 68 -1.39 -8.66 -4.77
N HIS A 69 -1.77 -8.30 -6.00
CA HIS A 69 -1.52 -9.10 -7.19
C HIS A 69 -0.86 -8.22 -8.26
N LEU A 70 0.46 -8.36 -8.38
CA LEU A 70 1.26 -7.62 -9.34
C LEU A 70 1.91 -8.60 -10.33
N GLU A 71 1.70 -8.35 -11.61
CA GLU A 71 2.38 -9.03 -12.70
C GLU A 71 3.52 -8.13 -13.17
N CYS A 72 4.75 -8.64 -13.21
CA CYS A 72 5.89 -7.88 -13.70
C CYS A 72 6.66 -8.69 -14.72
N GLN A 73 7.21 -8.04 -15.73
CA GLN A 73 8.23 -8.64 -16.58
C GLN A 73 9.38 -9.13 -15.70
N LYS A 74 9.96 -10.29 -16.05
CA LYS A 74 11.06 -10.86 -15.30
C LYS A 74 12.27 -9.93 -15.37
N SER A 75 12.50 -9.17 -14.31
CA SER A 75 13.74 -8.43 -14.11
C SER A 75 14.83 -9.36 -13.56
N ALA A 76 16.08 -9.14 -13.96
CA ALA A 76 17.22 -9.77 -13.29
C ALA A 76 17.31 -9.26 -11.84
N VAL A 77 16.80 -10.06 -10.89
CA VAL A 77 16.95 -9.81 -9.45
C VAL A 77 18.24 -10.49 -8.99
N HIS A 78 19.11 -9.76 -8.29
CA HIS A 78 20.33 -10.32 -7.73
C HIS A 78 20.01 -11.51 -6.81
N SER A 79 20.83 -12.57 -6.86
CA SER A 79 20.56 -13.85 -6.18
C SER A 79 20.24 -13.69 -4.69
N LEU A 80 20.96 -12.81 -4.00
CA LEU A 80 20.75 -12.46 -2.59
C LEU A 80 19.31 -12.02 -2.26
N TYR A 81 18.62 -11.34 -3.17
CA TYR A 81 17.28 -10.78 -2.94
C TYR A 81 16.16 -11.62 -3.55
N ARG A 82 16.51 -12.64 -4.34
CA ARG A 82 15.54 -13.47 -5.08
C ARG A 82 14.49 -14.10 -4.17
N THR A 83 14.89 -14.61 -3.00
CA THR A 83 13.98 -15.22 -2.03
C THR A 83 12.99 -14.19 -1.47
N ILE A 84 13.45 -13.01 -1.08
CA ILE A 84 12.62 -11.94 -0.51
C ILE A 84 11.61 -11.43 -1.56
N VAL A 85 12.06 -11.30 -2.81
CA VAL A 85 11.21 -10.85 -3.90
C VAL A 85 10.16 -11.90 -4.28
N ASN A 86 10.55 -13.17 -4.43
CA ASN A 86 9.65 -14.23 -4.87
C ASN A 86 8.69 -14.71 -3.78
N SER A 87 9.03 -14.53 -2.50
CA SER A 87 8.13 -14.82 -1.37
C SER A 87 7.06 -13.75 -1.16
N GLY A 88 7.12 -12.63 -1.89
CA GLY A 88 6.22 -11.49 -1.68
C GLY A 88 6.55 -10.66 -0.44
N LEU A 89 7.70 -10.87 0.21
CA LEU A 89 8.12 -10.06 1.37
C LEU A 89 8.49 -8.62 1.00
N ALA A 90 8.98 -8.40 -0.22
CA ALA A 90 9.33 -7.05 -0.69
C ALA A 90 8.12 -6.27 -1.24
N PHE A 91 7.20 -6.95 -1.94
CA PHE A 91 6.18 -6.29 -2.77
C PHE A 91 4.76 -6.84 -2.59
N GLY A 92 4.55 -7.70 -1.60
CA GLY A 92 3.25 -8.36 -1.35
C GLY A 92 2.46 -7.71 -0.21
N ALA A 93 1.26 -8.24 0.01
CA ALA A 93 0.31 -7.74 1.00
C ALA A 93 0.91 -7.60 2.43
N ARG A 94 1.79 -8.53 2.84
CA ARG A 94 2.43 -8.47 4.17
C ARG A 94 3.27 -7.21 4.35
N HIS A 95 4.00 -6.79 3.30
CA HIS A 95 4.77 -5.56 3.33
C HIS A 95 3.86 -4.34 3.47
N TRP A 96 2.78 -4.30 2.68
CA TRP A 96 1.82 -3.20 2.72
C TRP A 96 1.08 -3.07 4.05
N ILE A 97 0.68 -4.21 4.65
CA ILE A 97 0.08 -4.23 5.99
C ILE A 97 1.06 -3.71 7.05
N ALA A 98 2.32 -4.16 7.03
CA ALA A 98 3.32 -3.70 8.00
C ALA A 98 3.58 -2.19 7.86
N THR A 99 3.68 -1.70 6.62
CA THR A 99 3.82 -0.26 6.34
C THR A 99 2.60 0.52 6.82
N LEU A 100 1.38 0.04 6.55
CA LEU A 100 0.15 0.68 7.00
C LEU A 100 0.10 0.78 8.53
N GLN A 101 0.39 -0.32 9.23
CA GLN A 101 0.41 -0.35 10.68
C GLN A 101 1.40 0.67 11.25
N LEU A 102 2.63 0.71 10.72
CA LEU A 102 3.64 1.67 11.16
C LEU A 102 3.20 3.12 10.94
N GLN A 103 2.51 3.42 9.83
CA GLN A 103 1.97 4.77 9.61
C GLN A 103 0.84 5.10 10.59
N CYS A 104 -0.05 4.15 10.90
CA CYS A 104 -1.08 4.35 11.92
C CYS A 104 -0.47 4.65 13.29
N GLU A 105 0.54 3.87 13.71
CA GLU A 105 1.25 4.09 14.98
C GLU A 105 1.92 5.47 15.04
N ARG A 106 2.54 5.90 13.95
CA ARG A 106 3.14 7.25 13.83
C ARG A 106 2.10 8.35 13.93
N LEU A 107 0.94 8.18 13.29
CA LEU A 107 -0.15 9.16 13.37
C LEU A 107 -0.71 9.25 14.79
N VAL A 108 -0.93 8.12 15.45
CA VAL A 108 -1.37 8.09 16.87
C VAL A 108 -0.37 8.80 17.77
N PHE A 109 0.92 8.52 17.62
CA PHE A 109 1.97 9.19 18.40
C PHE A 109 1.98 10.71 18.14
N PHE A 110 1.93 11.11 16.87
CA PHE A 110 1.90 12.53 16.48
C PHE A 110 0.68 13.25 17.07
N MET A 111 -0.50 12.63 17.07
CA MET A 111 -1.71 13.21 17.68
C MET A 111 -1.57 13.34 19.20
N ALA A 112 -0.92 12.39 19.86
CA ALA A 112 -0.69 12.43 21.31
C ALA A 112 0.34 13.49 21.74
N THR A 113 1.33 13.82 20.89
CA THR A 113 2.38 14.79 21.22
C THR A 113 2.05 16.24 20.85
N ASN A 114 1.04 16.48 20.02
CA ASN A 114 0.60 17.84 19.64
C ASN A 114 -0.50 18.41 20.55
N VAL A 115 -0.44 18.13 21.86
CA VAL A 115 -1.30 18.81 22.82
C VAL A 115 -0.95 20.30 22.78
N PRO A 116 -1.86 21.20 22.41
CA PRO A 116 -1.60 22.62 22.55
C PRO A 116 -1.31 22.88 24.03
N MET A 117 -0.14 23.45 24.36
CA MET A 117 0.01 24.07 25.67
C MET A 117 -1.06 25.15 25.72
N LYS A 118 -2.17 24.86 26.42
CA LYS A 118 -3.10 25.88 26.84
C LYS A 118 -2.24 26.80 27.70
N ASP A 119 -1.99 28.01 27.21
CA ASP A 119 -1.44 29.07 28.03
C ASP A 119 -2.38 29.24 29.21
N SER A 120 -2.04 28.64 30.34
CA SER A 120 -2.63 28.96 31.63
C SER A 120 -2.19 30.38 31.95
N THR A 121 -2.94 31.36 31.46
CA THR A 121 -3.02 32.67 32.08
C THR A 121 -3.62 32.44 33.46
N GLY A 122 -2.73 32.36 34.45
CA GLY A 122 -3.12 32.43 35.85
C GLY A 122 -3.70 33.81 36.13
N GLU A 123 -4.97 33.82 36.51
CA GLU A 123 -5.55 34.82 37.41
C GLU A 123 -5.86 34.14 38.75
#